data_AF-A0A819I6T0-F1
#
_entry.id   AF-A0A819I6T0-F1
#
_cell.length_a   1.000
_cell.length_b   1.000
_cell.length_c   1.000
_cell.angle_alpha   90.00
_cell.angle_beta   90.00
_cell.angle_gamma   90.00
#
_symmetry.space_group_name_H-M   'P 1'
#
loop_
_entity.id
_entity.type
_entity.pdbx_description
1 polymer ?
#
loop_
_entity_poly.entity_id
_entity_poly.type
_entity_poly.pdbx_seq_one_letter_code
_entity_poly.pdbx_strand_id
1 'polypeptide(L)'
;MVRCHSFTGESLEFKETSRGNTDWEPSNGFRDMTYSVQVPINVFGILKPTGCKFLRIDNRLPMKDLYQFILEDCGGQKPVLILSVYGGAKYFTMTERLEKEFIKGVIDAATMADAWILTAGIDNGISKLVGEGISHYRLLQEYPNKVKCIGMTMWGTINEDTRLELKNASTNLLKPISERQIPDNAQEYNETIERNHTHCILFDSGRLNEYLSDSQRHRFVIEACKDTDNNHTCYAVTIIVGGDLSSLEVLQNDIEQKRPIVLIQGSGRLADVLAMLVEQTSNSDRNQHQNPSKQEIEQALRRFYPSVSNSDVSTAKRRIQKILQEENRYLLHVFSMNRDKNVVETIFKAILISIYFNKYIFSLINFYFIATKEKNKVEHDQKNKNEALEQEKRCRKDEDQLVDLTLEWNYFDGFLPILQAQQDEIMKIQNEIMNLENCFKKVRS
;
A
#
# COMPACT_ATOMS: atom_id res chain seq x y z
N MET A 1 -13.32 -29.23 2.02
CA MET A 1 -14.60 -28.59 2.35
C MET A 1 -14.66 -27.30 1.55
N VAL A 2 -15.37 -27.30 0.43
CA VAL A 2 -15.62 -26.07 -0.36
C VAL A 2 -16.64 -25.27 0.43
N ARG A 3 -16.23 -24.24 1.16
CA ARG A 3 -17.18 -23.30 1.77
C ARG A 3 -17.78 -22.46 0.64
N CYS A 4 -18.94 -22.89 0.15
CA CYS A 4 -19.84 -22.04 -0.63
C CYS A 4 -20.30 -20.91 0.29
N HIS A 5 -19.62 -19.76 0.24
CA HIS A 5 -20.15 -18.56 0.86
C HIS A 5 -21.32 -18.09 -0.01
N SER A 6 -22.54 -18.31 0.49
CA SER A 6 -23.74 -17.67 -0.05
C SER A 6 -23.67 -16.18 0.28
N PHE A 7 -23.46 -15.34 -0.72
CA PHE A 7 -23.65 -13.91 -0.57
C PHE A 7 -25.15 -13.60 -0.51
N THR A 8 -25.69 -13.53 0.72
CA THR A 8 -26.87 -12.70 0.98
C THR A 8 -26.37 -11.29 1.28
N GLY A 9 -26.49 -10.40 0.30
CA GLY A 9 -26.20 -8.98 0.44
C GLY A 9 -27.27 -8.20 -0.30
N GLU A 10 -28.25 -7.70 0.45
CA GLU A 10 -29.33 -6.83 0.01
C GLU A 10 -28.77 -5.64 -0.77
N SER A 11 -29.30 -5.39 -1.97
CA SER A 11 -29.21 -4.07 -2.58
C SER A 11 -30.22 -3.16 -1.87
N LEU A 12 -29.70 -2.05 -1.35
CA LEU A 12 -30.44 -0.85 -0.96
C LEU A 12 -31.56 -0.53 -1.96
N GLU A 13 -32.81 -0.86 -1.61
CA GLU A 13 -33.98 0.00 -1.80
C GLU A 13 -35.19 -0.59 -1.06
N PHE A 14 -35.71 0.20 -0.12
CA PHE A 14 -36.88 -0.12 0.69
C PHE A 14 -38.13 -0.13 -0.22
N LYS A 15 -38.77 -1.29 -0.40
CA LYS A 15 -40.19 -1.35 -0.77
C LYS A 15 -40.88 -2.46 0.01
N GLU A 16 -41.69 -2.04 0.97
CA GLU A 16 -42.74 -2.90 1.53
C GLU A 16 -43.65 -3.37 0.41
N THR A 17 -43.78 -4.69 0.26
CA THR A 17 -45.02 -5.28 -0.26
C THR A 17 -45.37 -6.52 0.55
N SER A 18 -46.65 -6.62 0.81
CA SER A 18 -47.32 -7.46 1.79
C SER A 18 -47.72 -8.83 1.23
N ARG A 19 -47.86 -9.79 2.17
CA ARG A 19 -48.44 -11.15 2.08
C ARG A 19 -47.43 -12.28 1.90
N GLY A 20 -47.41 -13.13 2.92
CA GLY A 20 -46.52 -14.27 3.05
C GLY A 20 -46.83 -15.42 2.11
N ASN A 21 -45.75 -16.03 1.63
CA ASN A 21 -45.66 -17.46 1.35
C ASN A 21 -44.18 -17.84 1.43
N THR A 22 -43.87 -18.89 2.19
CA THR A 22 -42.50 -19.31 2.54
C THR A 22 -42.00 -20.42 1.61
N ASP A 23 -41.75 -20.06 0.35
CA ASP A 23 -40.97 -20.90 -0.55
C ASP A 23 -39.92 -20.03 -1.26
N TRP A 24 -38.65 -20.39 -1.10
CA TRP A 24 -37.52 -19.72 -1.74
C TRP A 24 -37.42 -20.21 -3.18
N GLU A 25 -37.75 -19.34 -4.14
CA GLU A 25 -37.32 -19.49 -5.53
C GLU A 25 -36.24 -18.43 -5.84
N PRO A 26 -35.12 -18.82 -6.45
CA PRO A 26 -34.09 -17.86 -6.86
C PRO A 26 -34.67 -16.88 -7.88
N SER A 27 -34.56 -15.58 -7.59
CA SER A 27 -35.01 -14.52 -8.47
C SER A 27 -34.38 -14.69 -9.86
N ASN A 28 -35.21 -15.06 -10.83
CA ASN A 28 -34.84 -15.18 -12.22
C ASN A 28 -34.35 -13.83 -12.76
N GLY A 29 -33.02 -13.70 -12.89
CA GLY A 29 -32.38 -12.82 -13.87
C GLY A 29 -32.22 -11.35 -13.48
N PHE A 30 -31.02 -10.99 -13.04
CA PHE A 30 -30.45 -9.73 -13.50
C PHE A 30 -29.86 -9.98 -14.90
N ARG A 31 -30.64 -9.61 -15.93
CA ARG A 31 -30.17 -9.56 -17.32
C ARG A 31 -29.50 -8.21 -17.54
N ASP A 32 -28.17 -8.19 -17.56
CA ASP A 32 -27.48 -7.12 -18.26
C ASP A 32 -27.68 -7.38 -19.76
N MET A 33 -28.41 -6.50 -20.45
CA MET A 33 -28.89 -6.73 -21.83
C MET A 33 -27.78 -6.78 -22.90
N THR A 34 -26.51 -6.90 -22.51
CA THR A 34 -25.40 -7.06 -23.47
C THR A 34 -24.38 -8.16 -23.12
N TYR A 35 -24.30 -8.68 -21.89
CA TYR A 35 -23.24 -9.63 -21.53
C TYR A 35 -23.67 -10.64 -20.45
N SER A 36 -24.42 -11.68 -20.84
CA SER A 36 -24.77 -12.78 -19.96
C SER A 36 -23.78 -13.94 -20.07
N VAL A 37 -22.77 -13.98 -19.19
CA VAL A 37 -22.11 -15.24 -18.82
C VAL A 37 -22.03 -15.29 -17.29
N GLN A 38 -22.82 -16.16 -16.67
CA GLN A 38 -22.60 -16.57 -15.29
C GLN A 38 -21.31 -17.41 -15.27
N VAL A 39 -20.18 -16.74 -15.01
CA VAL A 39 -18.91 -17.41 -14.79
C VAL A 39 -18.95 -17.98 -13.37
N PRO A 40 -18.75 -19.28 -13.12
CA PRO A 40 -18.56 -19.78 -11.77
C PRO A 40 -17.31 -19.11 -11.18
N ILE A 41 -17.52 -18.27 -10.19
CA ILE A 41 -16.62 -17.17 -9.79
C ILE A 41 -15.36 -17.63 -9.04
N ASN A 42 -15.17 -18.93 -8.76
CA ASN A 42 -14.11 -19.40 -7.86
C ASN A 42 -13.32 -20.58 -8.47
N VAL A 43 -12.52 -20.29 -9.50
CA VAL A 43 -11.53 -21.26 -9.99
C VAL A 43 -10.25 -21.04 -9.20
N PHE A 44 -9.83 -22.06 -8.45
CA PHE A 44 -8.57 -22.06 -7.72
C PHE A 44 -7.76 -23.33 -8.00
N GLY A 45 -6.46 -23.20 -7.89
CA GLY A 45 -5.53 -24.29 -8.09
C GLY A 45 -4.13 -23.94 -7.61
N ILE A 46 -3.21 -24.88 -7.83
CA ILE A 46 -1.82 -24.76 -7.40
C ILE A 46 -0.93 -25.10 -8.60
N LEU A 47 -0.09 -24.15 -9.00
CA LEU A 47 0.89 -24.36 -10.05
C LEU A 47 2.05 -25.22 -9.54
N LYS A 48 2.44 -26.21 -10.34
CA LYS A 48 3.64 -27.01 -10.13
C LYS A 48 4.74 -26.55 -11.08
N PRO A 49 6.03 -26.55 -10.68
CA PRO A 49 6.54 -26.98 -9.37
C PRO A 49 6.56 -25.88 -8.30
N THR A 50 6.24 -24.62 -8.64
CA THR A 50 6.48 -23.48 -7.74
C THR A 50 5.61 -23.46 -6.48
N GLY A 51 4.45 -24.13 -6.52
CA GLY A 51 3.48 -24.13 -5.43
C GLY A 51 2.63 -22.86 -5.37
N CYS A 52 2.69 -21.99 -6.38
CA CYS A 52 1.90 -20.76 -6.44
C CYS A 52 0.40 -21.10 -6.49
N LYS A 53 -0.35 -20.59 -5.52
CA LYS A 53 -1.81 -20.71 -5.47
C LYS A 53 -2.41 -19.63 -6.35
N PHE A 54 -3.39 -19.96 -7.18
CA PHE A 54 -4.11 -18.94 -7.96
C PHE A 54 -5.60 -18.98 -7.66
N LEU A 55 -6.24 -17.82 -7.80
CA LEU A 55 -7.68 -17.64 -7.64
C LEU A 55 -8.19 -16.70 -8.74
N ARG A 56 -9.06 -17.19 -9.61
CA ARG A 56 -9.84 -16.35 -10.54
C ARG A 56 -11.14 -15.94 -9.86
N ILE A 57 -11.41 -14.64 -9.83
CA ILE A 57 -12.57 -14.01 -9.18
C ILE A 57 -13.26 -13.00 -10.10
N ASP A 58 -14.53 -12.71 -9.86
CA ASP A 58 -15.26 -11.62 -10.51
C ASP A 58 -14.68 -10.28 -10.03
N ASN A 59 -14.48 -9.34 -10.94
CA ASN A 59 -13.86 -8.05 -10.62
C ASN A 59 -14.69 -7.20 -9.61
N ARG A 60 -15.96 -7.53 -9.41
CA ARG A 60 -16.88 -6.85 -8.49
C ARG A 60 -16.91 -7.49 -7.09
N LEU A 61 -16.18 -8.59 -6.86
CA LEU A 61 -16.10 -9.22 -5.54
C LEU A 61 -15.67 -8.18 -4.49
N PRO A 62 -16.42 -8.01 -3.39
CA PRO A 62 -16.02 -7.06 -2.35
C PRO A 62 -14.65 -7.43 -1.76
N MET A 63 -13.81 -6.42 -1.53
CA MET A 63 -12.44 -6.63 -1.02
C MET A 63 -12.42 -7.33 0.34
N LYS A 64 -13.45 -7.14 1.16
CA LYS A 64 -13.61 -7.80 2.45
C LYS A 64 -13.58 -9.31 2.32
N ASP A 65 -14.26 -9.84 1.33
CA ASP A 65 -14.39 -11.28 1.14
C ASP A 65 -13.12 -11.88 0.53
N LEU A 66 -12.48 -11.15 -0.38
CA LEU A 66 -11.17 -11.51 -0.89
C LEU A 66 -10.12 -11.53 0.23
N TYR A 67 -10.13 -10.53 1.10
CA TYR A 67 -9.25 -10.47 2.26
C TYR A 67 -9.50 -11.64 3.21
N GLN A 68 -10.76 -11.93 3.55
CA GLN A 68 -11.12 -13.06 4.39
C GLN A 68 -10.68 -14.41 3.78
N PHE A 69 -10.84 -14.59 2.46
CA PHE A 69 -10.39 -15.80 1.77
C PHE A 69 -8.87 -16.01 1.89
N ILE A 70 -8.09 -14.96 1.64
CA ILE A 70 -6.62 -15.01 1.74
C ILE A 70 -6.19 -15.24 3.20
N LEU A 71 -6.87 -14.62 4.15
CA LEU A 71 -6.64 -14.80 5.59
C LEU A 71 -6.88 -16.25 6.03
N GLU A 72 -7.96 -16.88 5.57
CA GLU A 72 -8.26 -18.29 5.82
C GLU A 72 -7.16 -19.23 5.27
N ASP A 73 -6.68 -18.98 4.05
CA ASP A 73 -5.56 -19.75 3.46
C ASP A 73 -4.24 -19.55 4.22
N CYS A 74 -4.06 -18.36 4.79
CA CYS A 74 -2.94 -18.04 5.69
C CYS A 74 -3.15 -18.55 7.13
N GLY A 75 -4.12 -19.44 7.37
CA GLY A 75 -4.35 -20.06 8.69
C GLY A 75 -4.93 -19.10 9.72
N GLY A 76 -5.61 -18.03 9.28
CA GLY A 76 -6.20 -17.01 10.15
C GLY A 76 -5.20 -15.98 10.68
N GLN A 77 -3.95 -16.01 10.23
CA GLN A 77 -2.91 -15.06 10.68
C GLN A 77 -3.04 -13.73 9.95
N LYS A 78 -3.51 -12.70 10.66
CA LYS A 78 -3.61 -11.33 10.13
C LYS A 78 -2.21 -10.74 9.90
N PRO A 79 -1.96 -10.03 8.79
CA PRO A 79 -0.66 -9.41 8.53
C PRO A 79 -0.40 -8.25 9.48
N VAL A 80 0.78 -8.20 10.10
CA VAL A 80 1.20 -7.03 10.90
C VAL A 80 1.67 -5.88 10.00
N LEU A 81 2.18 -6.22 8.82
CA LEU A 81 2.70 -5.27 7.85
C LEU A 81 2.35 -5.69 6.42
N ILE A 82 1.99 -4.72 5.59
CA ILE A 82 1.85 -4.87 4.14
C ILE A 82 2.88 -3.98 3.43
N LEU A 83 3.72 -4.58 2.60
CA LEU A 83 4.62 -3.90 1.68
C LEU A 83 3.96 -3.85 0.30
N SER A 84 3.31 -2.74 -0.05
CA SER A 84 2.65 -2.58 -1.34
C SER A 84 3.61 -1.98 -2.36
N VAL A 85 4.11 -2.81 -3.28
CA VAL A 85 5.13 -2.43 -4.25
C VAL A 85 4.48 -2.03 -5.58
N TYR A 86 4.72 -0.80 -6.00
CA TYR A 86 4.26 -0.26 -7.27
C TYR A 86 5.45 0.07 -8.15
N GLY A 87 5.39 -0.38 -9.40
CA GLY A 87 6.40 -0.10 -10.39
C GLY A 87 5.88 -0.37 -11.80
N GLY A 88 6.60 0.12 -12.79
CA GLY A 88 6.19 -0.01 -14.19
C GLY A 88 6.27 -1.47 -14.68
N ALA A 89 5.34 -1.84 -15.55
CA ALA A 89 5.33 -3.16 -16.22
C ALA A 89 6.43 -3.30 -17.30
N LYS A 90 7.14 -2.21 -17.65
CA LYS A 90 8.22 -2.19 -18.66
C LYS A 90 9.57 -1.97 -17.99
N TYR A 91 10.66 -2.31 -18.70
CA TYR A 91 12.05 -2.09 -18.29
C TYR A 91 12.23 -0.75 -17.55
N PHE A 92 12.61 -0.83 -16.28
CA PHE A 92 12.97 0.30 -15.43
C PHE A 92 14.49 0.49 -15.47
N THR A 93 14.93 1.70 -15.14
CA THR A 93 16.34 2.11 -15.23
C THR A 93 17.00 1.98 -13.85
N MET A 94 17.14 0.76 -13.33
CA MET A 94 17.93 0.54 -12.11
C MET A 94 19.32 0.04 -12.47
N THR A 95 20.31 0.45 -11.68
CA THR A 95 21.63 -0.21 -11.71
C THR A 95 21.52 -1.58 -11.05
N GLU A 96 22.35 -2.55 -11.45
CA GLU A 96 22.38 -3.89 -10.85
C GLU A 96 22.56 -3.81 -9.32
N ARG A 97 23.37 -2.85 -8.84
CA ARG A 97 23.58 -2.63 -7.40
C ARG A 97 22.31 -2.17 -6.69
N LEU A 98 21.57 -1.22 -7.27
CA LEU A 98 20.31 -0.73 -6.71
C LEU A 98 19.24 -1.81 -6.73
N GLU A 99 19.16 -2.57 -7.82
CA GLU A 99 18.22 -3.68 -7.95
C GLU A 99 18.44 -4.75 -6.87
N LYS A 100 19.69 -5.19 -6.67
CA LYS A 100 20.04 -6.14 -5.61
C LYS A 100 19.70 -5.61 -4.22
N GLU A 101 20.03 -4.35 -3.94
CA GLU A 101 19.75 -3.71 -2.66
C GLU A 101 18.23 -3.58 -2.41
N PHE A 102 17.47 -3.23 -3.45
CA PHE A 102 16.02 -3.16 -3.38
C PHE A 102 15.38 -4.53 -3.12
N ILE A 103 15.72 -5.55 -3.93
CA ILE A 103 15.17 -6.91 -3.79
C ILE A 103 15.50 -7.46 -2.41
N LYS A 104 16.76 -7.35 -1.98
CA LYS A 104 17.19 -7.76 -0.65
C LYS A 104 16.40 -7.04 0.43
N GLY A 105 16.32 -5.71 0.38
CA GLY A 105 15.67 -4.95 1.45
C GLY A 105 14.17 -5.19 1.57
N VAL A 106 13.46 -5.39 0.46
CA VAL A 106 12.02 -5.75 0.51
C VAL A 106 11.83 -7.14 1.12
N ILE A 107 12.64 -8.13 0.73
CA ILE A 107 12.51 -9.50 1.22
C ILE A 107 12.95 -9.63 2.68
N ASP A 108 14.02 -8.93 3.06
CA ASP A 108 14.48 -8.83 4.45
C ASP A 108 13.41 -8.18 5.33
N ALA A 109 12.87 -7.02 4.92
CA ALA A 109 11.81 -6.34 5.67
C ALA A 109 10.57 -7.23 5.82
N ALA A 110 10.16 -7.92 4.75
CA ALA A 110 9.02 -8.82 4.79
C ALA A 110 9.26 -10.01 5.72
N THR A 111 10.45 -10.57 5.71
CA THR A 111 10.79 -11.69 6.60
C THR A 111 10.85 -11.26 8.06
N MET A 112 11.47 -10.13 8.34
CA MET A 112 11.67 -9.63 9.71
C MET A 112 10.35 -9.26 10.38
N ALA A 113 9.38 -8.75 9.62
CA ALA A 113 8.08 -8.31 10.11
C ALA A 113 6.94 -9.30 9.85
N ASP A 114 7.23 -10.48 9.27
CA ASP A 114 6.23 -11.43 8.77
C ASP A 114 5.17 -10.73 7.89
N ALA A 115 5.66 -9.85 7.01
CA ALA A 115 4.84 -8.97 6.19
C ALA A 115 4.31 -9.68 4.95
N TRP A 116 3.19 -9.18 4.45
CA TRP A 116 2.70 -9.52 3.11
C TRP A 116 3.27 -8.54 2.09
N ILE A 117 3.78 -9.06 0.97
CA ILE A 117 4.22 -8.26 -0.18
C ILE A 117 3.10 -8.27 -1.21
N LEU A 118 2.67 -7.10 -1.67
CA LEU A 118 1.67 -6.96 -2.73
C LEU A 118 2.31 -6.38 -3.99
N THR A 119 2.06 -7.00 -5.15
CA THR A 119 2.52 -6.50 -6.45
C THR A 119 1.44 -6.66 -7.53
N ALA A 120 1.74 -6.26 -8.78
CA ALA A 120 0.86 -6.47 -9.92
C ALA A 120 0.75 -7.94 -10.38
N GLY A 121 1.56 -8.87 -9.88
CA GLY A 121 1.40 -10.32 -10.14
C GLY A 121 1.74 -10.80 -11.55
N ILE A 122 2.23 -9.95 -12.44
CA ILE A 122 2.69 -10.33 -13.78
C ILE A 122 4.20 -10.65 -13.78
N ASP A 123 4.65 -11.59 -14.61
CA ASP A 123 6.05 -11.99 -14.79
C ASP A 123 6.78 -10.98 -15.70
N ASN A 124 6.68 -9.71 -15.32
CA ASN A 124 7.40 -8.60 -15.92
C ASN A 124 7.63 -7.48 -14.89
N GLY A 125 8.58 -6.60 -15.19
CA GLY A 125 8.89 -5.42 -14.38
C GLY A 125 9.18 -5.76 -12.92
N ILE A 126 8.63 -4.96 -12.01
CA ILE A 126 8.92 -5.07 -10.57
C ILE A 126 8.39 -6.37 -9.93
N SER A 127 7.26 -6.88 -10.44
CA SER A 127 6.63 -8.09 -9.92
C SER A 127 7.53 -9.31 -10.14
N LYS A 128 8.17 -9.37 -11.31
CA LYS A 128 9.17 -10.37 -11.65
C LYS A 128 10.40 -10.30 -10.76
N LEU A 129 10.99 -9.12 -10.60
CA LEU A 129 12.16 -8.95 -9.71
C LEU A 129 11.89 -9.44 -8.29
N VAL A 130 10.73 -9.07 -7.73
CA VAL A 130 10.32 -9.52 -6.40
C VAL A 130 10.14 -11.04 -6.38
N GLY A 131 9.52 -11.62 -7.41
CA GLY A 131 9.35 -13.07 -7.55
C GLY A 131 10.68 -13.83 -7.63
N GLU A 132 11.60 -13.40 -8.49
CA GLU A 132 12.93 -13.98 -8.64
C GLU A 132 13.72 -13.87 -7.33
N GLY A 133 13.65 -12.74 -6.64
CA GLY A 133 14.22 -12.58 -5.31
C GLY A 133 13.68 -13.60 -4.32
N ILE A 134 12.35 -13.73 -4.21
CA ILE A 134 11.72 -14.72 -3.31
C ILE A 134 12.18 -16.14 -3.65
N SER A 135 12.27 -16.46 -4.94
CA SER A 135 12.74 -17.76 -5.42
C SER A 135 14.19 -18.02 -5.01
N HIS A 136 15.07 -17.05 -5.23
CA HIS A 136 16.48 -17.12 -4.86
C HIS A 136 16.67 -17.37 -3.36
N TYR A 137 15.99 -16.59 -2.53
CA TYR A 137 16.09 -16.70 -1.07
C TYR A 137 15.44 -17.97 -0.50
N ARG A 138 14.41 -18.51 -1.17
CA ARG A 138 13.84 -19.83 -0.85
C ARG A 138 14.82 -20.96 -1.14
N LEU A 139 15.55 -20.88 -2.26
CA LEU A 139 16.56 -21.89 -2.64
C LEU A 139 17.75 -21.91 -1.68
N LEU A 140 18.16 -20.75 -1.16
CA LEU A 140 19.24 -20.65 -0.19
C LEU A 140 18.86 -21.17 1.22
N GLN A 141 17.58 -21.50 1.45
CA GLN A 141 17.01 -21.84 2.77
C GLN A 141 17.25 -20.76 3.86
N GLU A 142 17.75 -19.59 3.48
CA GLU A 142 17.97 -18.45 4.37
C GLU A 142 16.65 -17.93 4.94
N TYR A 143 15.55 -18.18 4.24
CA TYR A 143 14.21 -17.71 4.58
C TYR A 143 13.23 -18.89 4.59
N PRO A 144 12.59 -19.21 5.73
CA PRO A 144 11.49 -20.17 5.73
C PRO A 144 10.37 -19.66 4.81
N ASN A 145 9.49 -20.55 4.32
CA ASN A 145 8.32 -20.27 3.46
C ASN A 145 7.24 -19.34 4.08
N LYS A 146 7.65 -18.33 4.85
CA LYS A 146 6.82 -17.40 5.60
C LYS A 146 6.40 -16.18 4.77
N VAL A 147 7.28 -15.67 3.91
CA VAL A 147 6.98 -14.48 3.10
C VAL A 147 5.79 -14.76 2.20
N LYS A 148 4.67 -14.07 2.47
CA LYS A 148 3.48 -14.10 1.63
C LYS A 148 3.65 -13.02 0.57
N CYS A 149 3.72 -13.42 -0.69
CA CYS A 149 3.70 -12.50 -1.83
C CYS A 149 2.44 -12.74 -2.65
N ILE A 150 1.63 -11.69 -2.79
CA ILE A 150 0.32 -11.70 -3.41
C ILE A 150 0.39 -10.82 -4.67
N GLY A 151 0.30 -11.45 -5.83
CA GLY A 151 0.18 -10.80 -7.12
C GLY A 151 -1.29 -10.60 -7.49
N MET A 152 -1.66 -9.40 -7.97
CA MET A 152 -3.03 -9.08 -8.38
C MET A 152 -3.05 -8.53 -9.80
N THR A 153 -3.70 -9.25 -10.73
CA THR A 153 -3.83 -8.85 -12.14
C THR A 153 -5.20 -9.21 -12.73
N MET A 154 -5.47 -8.82 -13.96
CA MET A 154 -6.69 -9.15 -14.69
C MET A 154 -6.52 -10.44 -15.50
N TRP A 155 -7.51 -11.33 -15.44
CA TRP A 155 -7.58 -12.52 -16.31
C TRP A 155 -7.49 -12.13 -17.80
N GLY A 156 -8.09 -10.99 -18.15
CA GLY A 156 -8.19 -10.46 -19.50
C GLY A 156 -6.85 -10.14 -20.19
N THR A 157 -5.75 -9.97 -19.45
CA THR A 157 -4.41 -9.67 -20.01
C THR A 157 -3.51 -10.90 -20.15
N ILE A 158 -3.84 -11.99 -19.45
CA ILE A 158 -3.04 -13.23 -19.45
C ILE A 158 -3.14 -13.95 -20.80
N ASN A 159 -1.99 -14.42 -21.30
CA ASN A 159 -1.91 -15.16 -22.56
C ASN A 159 -2.56 -16.55 -22.52
N GLU A 160 -2.91 -17.09 -23.68
CA GLU A 160 -3.63 -18.35 -23.80
C GLU A 160 -2.89 -19.55 -23.20
N ASP A 161 -1.56 -19.62 -23.37
CA ASP A 161 -0.74 -20.71 -22.83
C ASP A 161 -0.82 -20.74 -21.29
N THR A 162 -0.70 -19.57 -20.64
CA THR A 162 -0.82 -19.45 -19.19
C THR A 162 -2.25 -19.73 -18.74
N ARG A 163 -3.27 -19.27 -19.48
CA ARG A 163 -4.67 -19.59 -19.18
C ARG A 163 -4.92 -21.10 -19.24
N LEU A 164 -4.36 -21.79 -20.24
CA LEU A 164 -4.46 -23.24 -20.38
C LEU A 164 -3.75 -23.98 -19.24
N GLU A 165 -2.55 -23.52 -18.86
CA GLU A 165 -1.83 -24.04 -17.70
C GLU A 165 -2.66 -23.92 -16.41
N LEU A 166 -3.23 -22.74 -16.16
CA LEU A 166 -4.10 -22.48 -15.00
C LEU A 166 -5.33 -23.37 -15.00
N LYS A 167 -5.99 -23.56 -16.17
CA LYS A 167 -7.12 -24.49 -16.30
C LYS A 167 -6.71 -25.92 -15.96
N ASN A 168 -5.56 -26.38 -16.44
CA ASN A 168 -5.05 -27.73 -16.16
C ASN A 168 -4.68 -27.94 -14.69
N ALA A 169 -4.23 -26.88 -14.01
CA ALA A 169 -3.89 -26.89 -12.58
C ALA A 169 -5.09 -26.65 -11.64
N SER A 170 -6.28 -26.39 -12.20
CA SER A 170 -7.48 -26.05 -11.43
C SER A 170 -8.10 -27.28 -10.76
N THR A 171 -8.56 -27.12 -9.52
CA THR A 171 -9.15 -28.22 -8.73
C THR A 171 -10.66 -28.36 -8.89
N ASN A 172 -11.34 -27.29 -9.34
CA ASN A 172 -12.77 -27.31 -9.65
C ASN A 172 -13.01 -27.56 -11.14
N LEU A 173 -13.50 -28.76 -11.46
CA LEU A 173 -13.97 -29.22 -12.78
C LEU A 173 -15.29 -28.55 -13.22
N LEU A 174 -15.50 -27.26 -12.92
CA LEU A 174 -16.61 -26.54 -13.54
C LEU A 174 -16.21 -26.29 -15.00
N LYS A 175 -17.06 -26.79 -15.90
CA LYS A 175 -16.88 -26.82 -17.37
C LYS A 175 -16.13 -25.60 -17.89
N PRO A 176 -15.32 -25.75 -18.96
CA PRO A 176 -14.56 -24.64 -19.54
C PRO A 176 -15.48 -23.44 -19.66
N ILE A 177 -15.15 -22.36 -18.92
CA ILE A 177 -15.79 -21.07 -19.12
C ILE A 177 -15.64 -20.82 -20.62
N SER A 178 -16.75 -20.76 -21.35
CA SER A 178 -16.73 -20.54 -22.79
C SER A 178 -16.12 -19.16 -22.99
N GLU A 179 -14.81 -19.15 -23.22
CA GLU A 179 -14.11 -17.94 -23.57
C GLU A 179 -14.71 -17.46 -24.89
N ARG A 180 -14.94 -16.14 -24.95
CA ARG A 180 -15.21 -15.50 -26.22
C ARG A 180 -14.08 -15.91 -27.16
N GLN A 181 -14.42 -16.44 -28.34
CA GLN A 181 -13.43 -16.69 -29.37
C GLN A 181 -12.62 -15.41 -29.55
N ILE A 182 -11.33 -15.53 -29.27
CA ILE A 182 -10.39 -14.43 -29.38
C ILE A 182 -10.25 -14.13 -30.88
N PRO A 183 -10.49 -12.90 -31.32
CA PRO A 183 -10.28 -12.55 -32.71
C PRO A 183 -8.82 -12.83 -33.11
N ASP A 184 -8.59 -13.47 -34.26
CA ASP A 184 -7.25 -13.86 -34.77
C ASP A 184 -6.27 -12.67 -34.92
N ASN A 185 -6.78 -11.44 -34.85
CA ASN A 185 -6.07 -10.17 -34.94
C ASN A 185 -5.75 -9.53 -33.56
N ALA A 186 -5.97 -10.22 -32.45
CA ALA A 186 -5.66 -9.72 -31.12
C ALA A 186 -4.17 -9.84 -30.80
N GLN A 187 -3.38 -8.90 -31.33
CA GLN A 187 -1.92 -8.79 -31.20
C GLN A 187 -1.40 -8.48 -29.77
N GLU A 188 -2.21 -8.60 -28.72
CA GLU A 188 -1.96 -7.91 -27.44
C GLU A 188 -1.99 -8.77 -26.14
N TYR A 189 -2.23 -10.09 -26.17
CA TYR A 189 -2.13 -10.93 -24.96
C TYR A 189 -0.71 -11.48 -24.75
N ASN A 190 0.15 -10.70 -24.12
CA ASN A 190 1.55 -11.10 -23.91
C ASN A 190 1.95 -11.21 -22.44
N GLU A 191 1.01 -11.09 -21.49
CA GLU A 191 1.34 -11.20 -20.08
C GLU A 191 1.25 -12.64 -19.58
N THR A 192 2.23 -13.01 -18.76
CA THR A 192 2.26 -14.22 -17.94
C THR A 192 2.17 -13.81 -16.47
N ILE A 193 1.73 -14.72 -15.61
CA ILE A 193 1.74 -14.48 -14.16
C ILE A 193 3.10 -14.79 -13.55
N GLU A 194 3.45 -14.09 -12.48
CA GLU A 194 4.67 -14.35 -11.72
C GLU A 194 4.53 -15.60 -10.84
N ARG A 195 5.16 -16.70 -11.26
CA ARG A 195 4.98 -18.03 -10.66
C ARG A 195 5.72 -18.21 -9.34
N ASN A 196 6.67 -17.33 -9.01
CA ASN A 196 7.41 -17.40 -7.74
C ASN A 196 6.66 -16.73 -6.58
N HIS A 197 5.57 -16.00 -6.85
CA HIS A 197 4.65 -15.52 -5.81
C HIS A 197 3.97 -16.68 -5.09
N THR A 198 3.44 -16.39 -3.89
CA THR A 198 2.68 -17.39 -3.13
C THR A 198 1.23 -17.47 -3.58
N HIS A 199 0.66 -16.33 -3.98
CA HIS A 199 -0.73 -16.19 -4.40
C HIS A 199 -0.82 -15.31 -5.65
N CYS A 200 -1.61 -15.73 -6.63
CA CYS A 200 -1.99 -14.93 -7.80
C CYS A 200 -3.52 -14.77 -7.85
N ILE A 201 -3.99 -13.54 -7.68
CA ILE A 201 -5.41 -13.19 -7.78
C ILE A 201 -5.68 -12.64 -9.17
N LEU A 202 -6.62 -13.28 -9.89
CA LEU A 202 -6.96 -13.00 -11.27
C LEU A 202 -8.39 -12.43 -11.32
N PHE A 203 -8.48 -11.11 -11.40
CA PHE A 203 -9.74 -10.40 -11.52
C PHE A 203 -10.32 -10.56 -12.93
N ASP A 204 -11.58 -10.92 -13.02
CA ASP A 204 -12.25 -11.19 -14.29
C ASP A 204 -13.46 -10.27 -14.46
N SER A 205 -13.39 -9.40 -15.46
CA SER A 205 -14.49 -8.54 -15.89
C SER A 205 -15.22 -9.09 -17.12
N GLY A 206 -14.78 -10.23 -17.66
CA GLY A 206 -15.19 -10.74 -18.96
C GLY A 206 -14.63 -9.94 -20.15
N ARG A 207 -13.80 -8.91 -19.90
CA ARG A 207 -13.16 -8.09 -20.93
C ARG A 207 -11.72 -8.52 -21.14
N LEU A 208 -11.29 -8.36 -22.38
CA LEU A 208 -9.93 -8.64 -22.84
C LEU A 208 -9.13 -7.33 -22.89
N ASN A 209 -7.81 -7.39 -22.63
CA ASN A 209 -6.89 -6.24 -22.61
C ASN A 209 -7.26 -5.12 -21.62
N GLU A 210 -8.02 -5.44 -20.58
CA GLU A 210 -8.27 -4.53 -19.47
C GLU A 210 -7.23 -4.80 -18.37
N TYR A 211 -6.43 -3.80 -18.04
CA TYR A 211 -5.42 -3.90 -16.98
C TYR A 211 -6.01 -3.59 -15.61
N LEU A 212 -5.50 -4.26 -14.57
CA LEU A 212 -5.92 -3.97 -13.20
C LEU A 212 -5.43 -2.57 -12.80
N SER A 213 -6.33 -1.72 -12.32
CA SER A 213 -5.91 -0.41 -11.83
C SER A 213 -5.13 -0.53 -10.51
N ASP A 214 -4.13 0.34 -10.34
CA ASP A 214 -3.39 0.47 -9.08
C ASP A 214 -4.33 0.74 -7.89
N SER A 215 -5.41 1.51 -8.12
CA SER A 215 -6.47 1.78 -7.14
C SER A 215 -7.21 0.50 -6.73
N GLN A 216 -7.50 -0.41 -7.66
CA GLN A 216 -8.15 -1.69 -7.34
C GLN A 216 -7.31 -2.53 -6.38
N ARG A 217 -6.01 -2.68 -6.66
CA ARG A 217 -5.06 -3.35 -5.75
C ARG A 217 -4.97 -2.61 -4.41
N HIS A 218 -4.97 -1.29 -4.43
CA HIS A 218 -4.91 -0.48 -3.20
C HIS A 218 -6.14 -0.68 -2.30
N ARG A 219 -7.33 -0.93 -2.85
CA ARG A 219 -8.53 -1.23 -2.05
C ARG A 219 -8.36 -2.47 -1.16
N PHE A 220 -7.57 -3.45 -1.59
CA PHE A 220 -7.23 -4.60 -0.75
C PHE A 220 -6.38 -4.20 0.47
N VAL A 221 -5.38 -3.34 0.27
CA VAL A 221 -4.55 -2.79 1.37
C VAL A 221 -5.40 -2.00 2.35
N ILE A 222 -6.31 -1.17 1.84
CA ILE A 222 -7.29 -0.45 2.67
C ILE A 222 -8.08 -1.42 3.53
N GLU A 223 -8.61 -2.49 2.95
CA GLU A 223 -9.43 -3.45 3.68
C GLU A 223 -8.63 -4.22 4.74
N ALA A 224 -7.44 -4.71 4.40
CA ALA A 224 -6.58 -5.41 5.36
C ALA A 224 -6.19 -4.54 6.56
N CYS A 225 -5.99 -3.24 6.35
CA CYS A 225 -5.70 -2.29 7.44
C CYS A 225 -6.93 -1.83 8.25
N LYS A 226 -8.17 -2.10 7.81
CA LYS A 226 -9.38 -1.81 8.60
C LYS A 226 -9.62 -2.84 9.70
N ASP A 227 -9.09 -4.04 9.52
CA ASP A 227 -9.27 -5.18 10.41
C ASP A 227 -8.42 -5.06 11.69
N THR A 228 -8.54 -3.89 12.32
CA THR A 228 -7.86 -3.50 13.56
C THR A 228 -8.74 -3.83 14.75
N ASP A 229 -8.23 -4.70 15.62
CA ASP A 229 -8.82 -5.02 16.93
C ASP A 229 -7.85 -4.56 18.03
N ASN A 230 -8.28 -4.54 19.30
CA ASN A 230 -7.47 -4.08 20.44
C ASN A 230 -6.07 -4.72 20.59
N ASN A 231 -5.82 -5.85 19.93
CA ASN A 231 -4.57 -6.62 19.98
C ASN A 231 -3.85 -6.74 18.62
N HIS A 232 -4.36 -6.13 17.54
CA HIS A 232 -3.74 -6.26 16.22
C HIS A 232 -3.97 -5.02 15.36
N THR A 233 -2.87 -4.42 14.90
CA THR A 233 -2.88 -3.34 13.90
C THR A 233 -2.05 -3.77 12.70
N CYS A 234 -2.64 -3.73 11.50
CA CYS A 234 -1.91 -3.93 10.24
C CYS A 234 -1.40 -2.58 9.72
N TYR A 235 -0.08 -2.40 9.70
CA TYR A 235 0.54 -1.25 9.06
C TYR A 235 0.71 -1.49 7.55
N ALA A 236 0.75 -0.44 6.74
CA ALA A 236 1.02 -0.54 5.31
C ALA A 236 2.01 0.53 4.87
N VAL A 237 2.94 0.14 4.01
CA VAL A 237 3.90 1.04 3.35
C VAL A 237 3.75 0.87 1.85
N THR A 238 3.63 1.99 1.14
CA THR A 238 3.67 2.00 -0.32
C THR A 238 5.09 2.25 -0.78
N ILE A 239 5.63 1.36 -1.61
CA ILE A 239 7.00 1.47 -2.14
C ILE A 239 6.90 1.72 -3.64
N ILE A 240 7.47 2.83 -4.11
CA ILE A 240 7.48 3.21 -5.53
C ILE A 240 8.87 2.95 -6.12
N VAL A 241 8.91 2.11 -7.15
CA VAL A 241 10.10 1.79 -7.95
C VAL A 241 9.83 2.07 -9.41
N GLY A 242 10.48 3.07 -9.98
CA GLY A 242 10.09 3.61 -11.26
C GLY A 242 8.68 4.20 -11.17
N GLY A 243 7.70 3.44 -11.65
CA GLY A 243 6.28 3.75 -11.50
C GLY A 243 5.70 4.55 -12.67
N ASP A 244 4.39 4.47 -12.81
CA ASP A 244 3.62 5.17 -13.84
C ASP A 244 2.76 6.26 -13.19
N LEU A 245 2.32 7.23 -13.99
CA LEU A 245 1.51 8.35 -13.48
C LEU A 245 0.16 7.89 -12.89
N SER A 246 -0.30 6.68 -13.21
CA SER A 246 -1.47 6.04 -12.59
C SER A 246 -1.31 5.87 -11.08
N SER A 247 -0.09 5.58 -10.62
CA SER A 247 0.19 5.33 -9.20
C SER A 247 0.03 6.59 -8.34
N LEU A 248 -0.02 7.79 -8.93
CA LEU A 248 -0.31 9.03 -8.21
C LEU A 248 -1.66 9.00 -7.48
N GLU A 249 -2.64 8.24 -7.98
CA GLU A 249 -3.93 8.10 -7.27
C GLU A 249 -3.75 7.37 -5.94
N VAL A 250 -2.98 6.28 -5.97
CA VAL A 250 -2.66 5.50 -4.78
C VAL A 250 -1.90 6.34 -3.77
N LEU A 251 -0.90 7.09 -4.23
CA LEU A 251 -0.12 7.97 -3.35
C LEU A 251 -1.00 9.01 -2.67
N GLN A 252 -1.96 9.62 -3.36
CA GLN A 252 -2.90 10.55 -2.74
C GLN A 252 -3.76 9.86 -1.68
N ASN A 253 -4.27 8.66 -1.97
CA ASN A 253 -5.04 7.89 -1.00
C ASN A 253 -4.19 7.52 0.23
N ASP A 254 -2.93 7.14 0.04
CA ASP A 254 -2.02 6.84 1.14
C ASP A 254 -1.74 8.07 2.00
N ILE A 255 -1.52 9.23 1.39
CA ILE A 255 -1.39 10.50 2.10
C ILE A 255 -2.65 10.82 2.92
N GLU A 256 -3.84 10.61 2.36
CA GLU A 256 -5.11 10.80 3.09
C GLU A 256 -5.27 9.82 4.26
N GLN A 257 -4.83 8.57 4.09
CA GLN A 257 -4.82 7.54 5.13
C GLN A 257 -3.61 7.60 6.07
N LYS A 258 -2.79 8.64 5.95
CA LYS A 258 -1.55 8.86 6.71
C LYS A 258 -0.57 7.68 6.65
N ARG A 259 -0.49 7.03 5.49
CA ARG A 259 0.39 5.89 5.24
C ARG A 259 1.72 6.35 4.64
N PRO A 260 2.85 5.82 5.15
CA PRO A 260 4.15 6.17 4.63
C PRO A 260 4.36 5.64 3.20
N ILE A 261 5.08 6.43 2.43
CA ILE A 261 5.48 6.18 1.05
C ILE A 261 7.01 6.18 0.99
N VAL A 262 7.59 5.10 0.48
CA VAL A 262 9.04 4.98 0.24
C VAL A 262 9.31 5.10 -1.27
N LEU A 263 10.16 6.05 -1.65
CA LEU A 263 10.57 6.33 -3.02
C LEU A 263 11.99 5.78 -3.23
N ILE A 264 12.17 4.85 -4.16
CA ILE A 264 13.48 4.30 -4.48
C ILE A 264 14.18 5.20 -5.51
N GLN A 265 15.06 6.09 -5.04
CA GLN A 265 15.81 7.00 -5.92
C GLN A 265 16.78 6.22 -6.82
N GLY A 266 16.89 6.68 -8.07
CA GLY A 266 17.69 6.04 -9.11
C GLY A 266 16.96 4.92 -9.83
N SER A 267 15.67 4.71 -9.57
CA SER A 267 14.83 3.73 -10.28
C SER A 267 14.08 4.31 -11.49
N GLY A 268 14.19 5.63 -11.71
CA GLY A 268 13.57 6.35 -12.82
C GLY A 268 12.13 6.79 -12.56
N ARG A 269 11.52 7.37 -13.60
CA ARG A 269 10.08 7.68 -13.69
C ARG A 269 9.51 8.40 -12.44
N LEU A 270 8.35 7.97 -11.92
CA LEU A 270 7.62 8.64 -10.84
C LEU A 270 8.44 8.71 -9.56
N ALA A 271 9.17 7.64 -9.22
CA ALA A 271 10.03 7.58 -8.04
C ALA A 271 11.05 8.73 -8.06
N ASP A 272 11.74 8.93 -9.18
CA ASP A 272 12.75 10.00 -9.30
C ASP A 272 12.14 11.40 -9.47
N VAL A 273 10.96 11.51 -10.10
CA VAL A 273 10.20 12.79 -10.12
C VAL A 273 9.93 13.24 -8.69
N LEU A 274 9.38 12.37 -7.85
CA LEU A 274 9.02 12.71 -6.48
C LEU A 274 10.26 12.87 -5.59
N ALA A 275 11.25 11.97 -5.70
CA ALA A 275 12.47 12.04 -4.91
C ALA A 275 13.22 13.37 -5.15
N MET A 276 13.37 13.78 -6.42
CA MET A 276 14.00 15.05 -6.76
C MET A 276 13.26 16.24 -6.16
N LEU A 277 11.92 16.25 -6.21
CA LEU A 277 11.12 17.35 -5.67
C LEU A 277 11.15 17.39 -4.13
N VAL A 278 11.10 16.23 -3.46
CA VAL A 278 11.21 16.13 -1.99
C VAL A 278 12.58 16.64 -1.51
N GLU A 279 13.67 16.27 -2.19
CA GLU A 279 15.01 16.73 -1.85
C GLU A 279 15.20 18.24 -2.06
N GLN A 280 14.66 18.79 -3.15
CA GLN A 280 14.71 20.23 -3.42
C GLN A 280 14.00 21.05 -2.33
N THR A 281 12.88 20.54 -1.82
CA THR A 281 12.17 21.19 -0.70
C THR A 281 12.85 21.07 0.66
N SER A 282 13.85 20.18 0.78
CA SER A 282 14.62 19.95 2.00
C SER A 282 15.93 20.75 2.01
N ASN A 283 16.52 21.01 0.84
CA ASN A 283 17.80 21.71 0.68
C ASN A 283 17.68 23.24 0.49
N SER A 284 16.47 23.81 0.57
CA SER A 284 16.28 25.25 0.44
C SER A 284 16.76 25.94 1.73
N ASP A 285 17.99 26.47 1.70
CA ASP A 285 18.61 27.20 2.81
C ASP A 285 17.65 28.23 3.44
N ARG A 286 17.35 28.04 4.72
CA ARG A 286 16.90 29.02 5.74
C ARG A 286 15.78 30.00 5.32
N ASN A 287 14.60 29.79 5.92
CA ASN A 287 13.45 30.70 6.11
C ASN A 287 12.27 30.60 5.12
N GLN A 288 12.32 29.79 4.07
CA GLN A 288 11.14 29.54 3.22
C GLN A 288 11.14 28.08 2.73
N HIS A 289 10.48 27.18 3.47
CA HIS A 289 10.21 25.78 3.07
C HIS A 289 9.21 25.70 1.90
N GLN A 290 9.45 26.40 0.81
CA GLN A 290 8.45 26.52 -0.26
C GLN A 290 8.19 25.20 -0.96
N ASN A 291 6.90 24.90 -1.12
CA ASN A 291 6.44 23.83 -1.99
C ASN A 291 6.92 24.08 -3.43
N PRO A 292 7.22 23.02 -4.20
CA PRO A 292 7.78 23.17 -5.53
C PRO A 292 6.79 23.88 -6.44
N SER A 293 7.32 24.81 -7.23
CA SER A 293 6.55 25.57 -8.20
C SER A 293 5.95 24.66 -9.27
N LYS A 294 4.87 25.15 -9.91
CA LYS A 294 4.25 24.44 -11.05
C LYS A 294 5.24 24.19 -12.19
N GLN A 295 6.24 25.06 -12.36
CA GLN A 295 7.25 24.92 -13.41
C GLN A 295 8.27 23.84 -13.07
N GLU A 296 8.73 23.75 -11.82
CA GLU A 296 9.67 22.71 -11.37
C GLU A 296 9.05 21.31 -11.50
N ILE A 297 7.78 21.16 -11.08
CA ILE A 297 7.07 19.88 -11.22
C ILE A 297 6.93 19.49 -12.70
N GLU A 298 6.61 20.45 -13.56
CA GLU A 298 6.48 20.19 -15.00
C GLU A 298 7.82 19.82 -15.64
N GLN A 299 8.91 20.51 -15.28
CA GLN A 299 10.26 20.17 -15.73
C GLN A 299 10.67 18.76 -15.28
N ALA A 300 10.37 18.39 -14.04
CA ALA A 300 10.59 17.03 -13.52
C ALA A 300 9.83 15.99 -14.35
N LEU A 301 8.53 16.20 -14.56
CA LEU A 301 7.68 15.30 -15.35
C LEU A 301 8.20 15.15 -16.79
N ARG A 302 8.57 16.25 -17.45
CA ARG A 302 9.12 16.25 -18.82
C ARG A 302 10.44 15.51 -18.91
N ARG A 303 11.28 15.63 -17.89
CA ARG A 303 12.58 14.95 -17.82
C ARG A 303 12.42 13.43 -17.73
N PHE A 304 11.53 12.95 -16.88
CA PHE A 304 11.38 11.51 -16.60
C PHE A 304 10.30 10.82 -17.44
N TYR A 305 9.42 11.59 -18.09
CA TYR A 305 8.44 11.12 -19.07
C TYR A 305 8.48 11.98 -20.34
N PRO A 306 9.48 11.82 -21.22
CA PRO A 306 9.64 12.69 -22.40
C PRO A 306 8.45 12.67 -23.36
N SER A 307 7.75 11.53 -23.46
CA SER A 307 6.63 11.31 -24.39
C SER A 307 5.25 11.53 -23.77
N VAL A 308 5.16 12.09 -22.57
CA VAL A 308 3.89 12.33 -21.87
C VAL A 308 3.05 13.42 -22.55
N SER A 309 1.73 13.22 -22.60
CA SER A 309 0.80 14.21 -23.15
C SER A 309 0.68 15.45 -22.25
N ASN A 310 0.32 16.60 -22.82
CA ASN A 310 0.12 17.83 -22.04
C ASN A 310 -1.04 17.72 -21.03
N SER A 311 -2.07 16.94 -21.35
CA SER A 311 -3.19 16.66 -20.44
C SER A 311 -2.74 15.82 -19.24
N ASP A 312 -1.91 14.82 -19.46
CA ASP A 312 -1.40 13.95 -18.39
C ASP A 312 -0.43 14.72 -17.49
N VAL A 313 0.43 15.58 -18.06
CA VAL A 313 1.29 16.48 -17.27
C VAL A 313 0.46 17.40 -16.39
N SER A 314 -0.60 17.99 -16.94
CA SER A 314 -1.47 18.90 -16.18
C SER A 314 -2.15 18.19 -15.01
N THR A 315 -2.62 16.97 -15.24
CA THR A 315 -3.25 16.12 -14.22
C THR A 315 -2.24 15.68 -13.17
N ALA A 316 -1.09 15.16 -13.59
CA ALA A 316 -0.01 14.71 -12.71
C ALA A 316 0.52 15.85 -11.85
N LYS A 317 0.74 17.03 -12.44
CA LYS A 317 1.17 18.24 -11.72
C LYS A 317 0.23 18.57 -10.57
N ARG A 318 -1.08 18.58 -10.80
CA ARG A 318 -2.08 18.85 -9.74
C ARG A 318 -2.03 17.80 -8.63
N ARG A 319 -1.83 16.52 -8.95
CA ARG A 319 -1.73 15.43 -7.97
C ARG A 319 -0.44 15.55 -7.15
N ILE A 320 0.69 15.77 -7.81
CA ILE A 320 2.00 15.96 -7.16
C ILE A 320 1.98 17.17 -6.22
N GLN A 321 1.36 18.29 -6.60
CA GLN A 321 1.23 19.45 -5.72
C GLN A 321 0.49 19.14 -4.41
N LYS A 322 -0.50 18.25 -4.43
CA LYS A 322 -1.21 17.79 -3.23
C LYS A 322 -0.34 16.86 -2.39
N ILE A 323 0.35 15.92 -3.03
CA ILE A 323 1.25 14.98 -2.35
C ILE A 323 2.38 15.72 -1.64
N LEU A 324 2.96 16.74 -2.26
CA LEU A 324 4.14 17.46 -1.75
C LEU A 324 3.81 18.63 -0.81
N GLN A 325 2.57 18.75 -0.33
CA GLN A 325 2.24 19.77 0.69
C GLN A 325 3.09 19.55 1.96
N GLU A 326 3.43 20.64 2.65
CA GLU A 326 4.27 20.63 3.85
C GLU A 326 3.78 19.64 4.92
N GLU A 327 2.46 19.59 5.14
CA GLU A 327 1.80 18.69 6.07
C GLU A 327 1.95 17.20 5.73
N ASN A 328 2.39 16.86 4.52
CA ASN A 328 2.51 15.48 4.05
C ASN A 328 3.97 15.00 4.01
N ARG A 329 4.95 15.88 4.25
CA ARG A 329 6.38 15.56 4.09
C ARG A 329 6.86 14.42 4.99
N TYR A 330 6.31 14.30 6.20
CA TYR A 330 6.67 13.21 7.13
C TYR A 330 6.24 11.82 6.65
N LEU A 331 5.42 11.72 5.60
CA LEU A 331 5.01 10.46 4.97
C LEU A 331 5.88 10.09 3.76
N LEU A 332 6.71 11.01 3.25
CA LEU A 332 7.48 10.82 2.04
C LEU A 332 8.95 10.55 2.37
N HIS A 333 9.39 9.31 2.16
CA HIS A 333 10.74 8.87 2.49
C HIS A 333 11.50 8.47 1.22
N VAL A 334 12.63 9.10 0.97
CA VAL A 334 13.48 8.78 -0.18
C VAL A 334 14.60 7.86 0.26
N PHE A 335 14.69 6.67 -0.36
CA PHE A 335 15.88 5.82 -0.27
C PHE A 335 16.87 6.20 -1.37
N SER A 336 18.11 6.49 -0.99
CA SER A 336 19.22 6.79 -1.88
C SER A 336 20.43 5.93 -1.56
N MET A 337 20.99 5.25 -2.56
CA MET A 337 22.22 4.45 -2.43
C MET A 337 23.44 5.23 -1.92
N ASN A 338 23.41 6.56 -2.03
CA ASN A 338 24.52 7.43 -1.64
C ASN A 338 24.41 7.90 -0.19
N ARG A 339 23.20 7.91 0.40
CA ARG A 339 22.93 8.50 1.72
C ARG A 339 22.45 7.47 2.73
N ASP A 340 21.60 6.55 2.29
CA ASP A 340 20.95 5.58 3.16
C ASP A 340 21.76 4.29 3.25
N LYS A 341 21.65 3.63 4.41
CA LYS A 341 22.39 2.42 4.71
C LYS A 341 21.88 1.22 3.91
N ASN A 342 20.56 1.03 3.91
CA ASN A 342 19.86 -0.05 3.21
C ASN A 342 18.36 0.25 3.13
N VAL A 343 17.67 -0.45 2.24
CA VAL A 343 16.22 -0.27 2.02
C VAL A 343 15.38 -0.67 3.24
N VAL A 344 15.82 -1.68 4.01
CA VAL A 344 15.14 -2.16 5.22
C VAL A 344 14.96 -1.04 6.25
N GLU A 345 16.06 -0.34 6.54
CA GLU A 345 16.10 0.76 7.49
C GLU A 345 15.19 1.91 7.04
N THR A 346 15.17 2.25 5.75
CA THR A 346 14.27 3.28 5.23
C THR A 346 12.80 2.89 5.35
N ILE A 347 12.43 1.63 5.07
CA ILE A 347 11.05 1.13 5.24
C ILE A 347 10.62 1.25 6.71
N PHE A 348 11.42 0.73 7.64
CA PHE A 348 11.05 0.79 9.06
C PHE A 348 11.09 2.21 9.63
N LYS A 349 12.04 3.05 9.21
CA LYS A 349 12.02 4.49 9.57
C LYS A 349 10.74 5.17 9.11
N ALA A 350 10.30 4.89 7.87
CA ALA A 350 9.07 5.45 7.33
C ALA A 350 7.85 5.05 8.17
N ILE A 351 7.75 3.77 8.54
CA ILE A 351 6.71 3.27 9.43
C ILE A 351 6.76 3.99 10.78
N LEU A 352 7.91 3.98 11.45
CA LEU A 352 8.06 4.57 12.78
C LEU A 352 7.73 6.07 12.80
N ILE A 353 8.21 6.83 11.82
CA ILE A 353 7.91 8.26 11.70
C ILE A 353 6.41 8.46 11.51
N SER A 354 5.78 7.71 10.61
CA SER A 354 4.32 7.82 10.39
C SER A 354 3.53 7.49 11.65
N ILE A 355 3.87 6.42 12.37
CA ILE A 355 3.22 6.05 13.64
C ILE A 355 3.40 7.16 14.67
N TYR A 356 4.63 7.67 14.81
CA TYR A 356 4.95 8.70 15.78
C TYR A 356 4.14 9.98 15.53
N PHE A 357 4.16 10.49 14.28
CA PHE A 357 3.39 11.67 13.92
C PHE A 357 1.88 11.46 14.07
N ASN A 358 1.35 10.33 13.60
CA ASN A 358 -0.08 10.06 13.61
C ASN A 358 -0.64 9.79 15.01
N LYS A 359 0.04 8.98 15.83
CA LYS A 359 -0.44 8.60 17.17
C LYS A 359 -0.10 9.64 18.24
N TYR A 360 1.10 10.25 18.19
CA TYR A 360 1.57 11.12 19.27
C TYR A 360 1.40 12.60 18.94
N ILE A 361 1.95 13.07 17.82
CA ILE A 361 1.99 14.51 17.52
C ILE A 361 0.57 15.05 17.23
N PHE A 362 -0.20 14.37 16.38
CA PHE A 362 -1.58 14.82 16.11
C PHE A 362 -2.49 14.73 17.34
N SER A 363 -2.31 13.72 18.19
CA SER A 363 -3.05 13.61 19.45
C SER A 363 -2.73 14.76 20.39
N LEU A 364 -1.44 15.11 20.54
CA LEU A 364 -0.96 16.24 21.34
C LEU A 364 -1.44 17.59 20.79
N ILE A 365 -1.36 17.81 19.46
CA ILE A 365 -1.85 19.04 18.81
C ILE A 365 -3.36 19.16 18.97
N ASN A 366 -4.11 18.08 18.77
CA ASN A 366 -5.56 18.11 18.93
C ASN A 366 -5.95 18.34 20.40
N PHE A 367 -5.23 17.74 21.34
CA PHE A 367 -5.39 18.01 22.77
C PHE A 367 -5.10 19.47 23.10
N TYR A 368 -4.00 20.03 22.60
CA TYR A 368 -3.65 21.45 22.77
C TYR A 368 -4.72 22.37 22.16
N PHE A 369 -5.23 22.04 20.98
CA PHE A 369 -6.28 22.80 20.30
C PHE A 369 -7.62 22.74 21.05
N ILE A 370 -8.00 21.58 21.57
CA ILE A 370 -9.19 21.42 22.42
C ILE A 370 -9.00 22.20 23.74
N ALA A 371 -7.84 22.06 24.39
CA ALA A 371 -7.51 22.77 25.62
C ALA A 371 -7.52 24.29 25.46
N THR A 372 -6.99 24.83 24.35
CA THR A 372 -7.03 26.27 24.02
C THR A 372 -8.43 26.74 23.64
N LYS A 373 -9.23 25.93 22.94
CA LYS A 373 -10.64 26.23 22.64
C LYS A 373 -11.52 26.24 23.89
N GLU A 374 -11.30 25.31 24.82
CA GLU A 374 -11.95 25.28 26.14
C GLU A 374 -11.48 26.46 27.00
N LYS A 375 -10.18 26.80 26.99
CA LYS A 375 -9.63 27.99 27.66
C LYS A 375 -10.26 29.28 27.17
N ASN A 376 -10.48 29.42 25.86
CA ASN A 376 -11.18 30.57 25.26
C ASN A 376 -12.68 30.65 25.62
N LYS A 377 -13.31 29.55 26.04
CA LYS A 377 -14.65 29.59 26.67
C LYS A 377 -14.62 30.04 28.13
N VAL A 378 -13.49 29.86 28.80
CA VAL A 378 -13.28 30.18 30.22
C VAL A 378 -12.68 31.59 30.43
N GLU A 379 -12.42 32.35 29.36
CA GLU A 379 -11.95 33.74 29.44
C GLU A 379 -13.06 34.73 29.85
N HIS A 380 -13.46 34.64 31.13
CA HIS A 380 -13.93 35.78 31.91
C HIS A 380 -13.07 36.03 33.15
N ASP A 381 -11.79 35.61 33.13
CA ASP A 381 -10.83 35.93 34.19
C ASP A 381 -9.47 36.35 33.62
N GLN A 382 -9.18 37.65 33.75
CA GLN A 382 -8.07 38.36 33.10
C GLN A 382 -6.66 37.89 33.56
N LYS A 383 -6.56 37.12 34.65
CA LYS A 383 -5.30 36.72 35.27
C LYS A 383 -4.62 35.54 34.57
N ASN A 384 -5.38 34.67 33.89
CA ASN A 384 -4.87 33.45 33.22
C ASN A 384 -4.37 33.69 31.78
N LYS A 385 -4.56 34.91 31.24
CA LYS A 385 -4.20 35.27 29.86
C LYS A 385 -2.70 35.43 29.65
N ASN A 386 -1.99 35.99 30.62
CA ASN A 386 -0.56 36.27 30.51
C ASN A 386 0.30 35.01 30.69
N GLU A 387 -0.10 34.09 31.57
CA GLU A 387 0.56 32.79 31.74
C GLU A 387 0.31 31.86 30.54
N ALA A 388 -0.87 31.95 29.91
CA ALA A 388 -1.17 31.28 28.64
C ALA A 388 -0.24 31.73 27.51
N LEU A 389 -0.07 33.05 27.38
CA LEU A 389 0.69 33.67 26.30
C LEU A 389 2.19 33.44 26.47
N GLU A 390 2.69 33.32 27.71
CA GLU A 390 4.07 32.87 27.97
C GLU A 390 4.27 31.38 27.66
N GLN A 391 3.32 30.50 27.98
CA GLN A 391 3.40 29.08 27.62
C GLN A 391 3.31 28.86 26.10
N GLU A 392 2.45 29.59 25.39
CA GLU A 392 2.35 29.54 23.92
C GLU A 392 3.65 30.05 23.26
N LYS A 393 4.26 31.12 23.77
CA LYS A 393 5.57 31.63 23.31
C LYS A 393 6.71 30.66 23.60
N ARG A 394 6.58 29.81 24.62
CA ARG A 394 7.55 28.76 24.97
C ARG A 394 7.42 27.57 24.02
N CYS A 395 6.19 27.09 23.77
CA CYS A 395 5.92 26.02 22.81
C CYS A 395 6.29 26.39 21.36
N ARG A 396 6.06 27.63 20.92
CA ARG A 396 6.49 28.11 19.59
C ARG A 396 8.01 28.19 19.43
N LYS A 397 8.76 28.37 20.53
CA LYS A 397 10.24 28.35 20.52
C LYS A 397 10.80 26.93 20.43
N ASP A 398 10.03 25.96 20.93
CA ASP A 398 10.40 24.54 20.94
C ASP A 398 9.95 23.82 19.64
N GLU A 399 8.99 24.36 18.88
CA GLU A 399 8.64 23.90 17.52
C GLU A 399 9.81 24.02 16.54
N ASP A 400 10.60 25.11 16.64
CA ASP A 400 11.80 25.31 15.80
C ASP A 400 12.96 24.35 16.19
N GLN A 401 12.95 23.77 17.40
CA GLN A 401 13.94 22.81 17.88
C GLN A 401 13.51 21.34 17.71
N LEU A 402 12.20 21.08 17.65
CA LEU A 402 11.63 19.75 17.41
C LEU A 402 11.95 19.21 16.00
N VAL A 403 12.20 20.09 15.03
CA VAL A 403 12.61 19.72 13.67
C VAL A 403 14.07 19.25 13.63
N ASP A 404 14.94 19.79 14.48
CA ASP A 404 16.34 19.36 14.60
C ASP A 404 16.50 18.10 15.47
N LEU A 405 15.58 17.84 16.41
CA LEU A 405 15.56 16.65 17.28
C LEU A 405 15.24 15.33 16.54
N THR A 406 14.74 15.39 15.31
CA THR A 406 14.56 14.22 14.45
C THR A 406 15.85 13.68 13.82
N LEU A 407 16.97 14.42 13.88
CA LEU A 407 18.23 14.05 13.22
C LEU A 407 19.29 13.44 14.14
N GLU A 408 19.17 13.52 15.46
CA GLU A 408 20.10 12.86 16.39
C GLU A 408 19.33 12.18 17.54
N TRP A 409 19.12 10.86 17.41
CA TRP A 409 18.64 10.03 18.51
C TRP A 409 19.63 10.03 19.67
N ASN A 410 19.38 10.89 20.66
CA ASN A 410 19.61 10.66 22.09
C ASN A 410 19.08 11.88 22.85
N TYR A 411 17.98 11.72 23.59
CA TYR A 411 17.69 12.32 24.91
C TYR A 411 16.17 12.26 25.19
N PHE A 412 15.73 11.23 25.91
CA PHE A 412 14.39 11.15 26.52
C PHE A 412 14.56 11.17 28.04
N ASP A 413 14.53 12.36 28.66
CA ASP A 413 14.42 12.46 30.14
C ASP A 413 13.51 13.61 30.62
N GLY A 414 12.88 14.38 29.71
CA GLY A 414 12.06 15.54 30.09
C GLY A 414 10.53 15.34 30.08
N PHE A 415 10.01 14.32 29.40
CA PHE A 415 8.58 14.22 29.07
C PHE A 415 7.79 13.18 29.89
N LEU A 416 8.44 12.54 30.86
CA LEU A 416 7.86 11.49 31.70
C LEU A 416 6.57 11.89 32.47
N PRO A 417 6.37 13.15 32.93
CA PRO A 417 5.18 13.51 33.70
C PRO A 417 3.89 13.65 32.87
N ILE A 418 4.00 13.97 31.57
CA ILE A 418 2.84 14.16 30.67
C ILE A 418 2.38 12.81 30.09
N LEU A 419 3.34 11.89 29.87
CA LEU A 419 3.09 10.51 29.46
C LEU A 419 2.42 9.66 30.56
N GLN A 420 2.49 10.07 31.83
CA GLN A 420 1.89 9.35 32.96
C GLN A 420 0.35 9.33 32.96
N ALA A 421 -0.32 10.23 32.23
CA ALA A 421 -1.79 10.23 32.13
C ALA A 421 -2.33 9.19 31.12
N GLN A 422 -1.48 8.60 30.28
CA GLN A 422 -1.83 7.56 29.29
C GLN A 422 -0.92 6.32 29.39
N GLN A 423 -0.50 5.98 30.61
CA GLN A 423 0.48 4.91 30.89
C GLN A 423 0.16 3.56 30.22
N ASP A 424 -1.11 3.17 30.11
CA ASP A 424 -1.51 1.87 29.55
C ASP A 424 -1.45 1.81 28.02
N GLU A 425 -1.82 2.89 27.32
CA GLU A 425 -1.71 2.99 25.86
C GLU A 425 -0.25 3.14 25.42
N ILE A 426 0.51 3.91 26.18
CA ILE A 426 1.94 4.09 25.96
C ILE A 426 2.70 2.79 26.23
N MET A 427 2.35 2.01 27.27
CA MET A 427 2.95 0.69 27.48
C MET A 427 2.62 -0.32 26.36
N LYS A 428 1.40 -0.29 25.80
CA LYS A 428 1.07 -1.11 24.62
C LYS A 428 1.90 -0.71 23.40
N ILE A 429 2.03 0.59 23.13
CA ILE A 429 2.80 1.08 21.99
C ILE A 429 4.32 0.91 22.23
N GLN A 430 4.80 1.05 23.46
CA GLN A 430 6.19 0.73 23.83
C GLN A 430 6.48 -0.75 23.64
N ASN A 431 5.53 -1.65 23.91
CA ASN A 431 5.67 -3.07 23.59
C ASN A 431 5.68 -3.32 22.07
N GLU A 432 4.87 -2.61 21.29
CA GLU A 432 4.91 -2.67 19.81
C GLU A 432 6.25 -2.15 19.26
N ILE A 433 6.72 -0.99 19.75
CA ILE A 433 8.02 -0.41 19.40
C ILE A 433 9.15 -1.34 19.84
N MET A 434 9.10 -1.91 21.05
CA MET A 434 10.10 -2.84 21.55
C MET A 434 10.11 -4.15 20.75
N ASN A 435 8.96 -4.62 20.25
CA ASN A 435 8.88 -5.73 19.31
C ASN A 435 9.54 -5.39 17.97
N LEU A 436 9.28 -4.20 17.42
CA LEU A 436 9.92 -3.70 16.20
C LEU A 436 11.43 -3.47 16.39
N GLU A 437 11.85 -2.93 17.54
CA GLU A 437 13.25 -2.74 17.93
C GLU A 437 13.97 -4.06 18.16
N ASN A 438 13.30 -5.07 18.71
CA ASN A 438 13.84 -6.42 18.84
C ASN A 438 14.02 -7.08 17.46
N CYS A 439 13.10 -6.83 16.53
CA CYS A 439 13.33 -7.15 15.12
C CYS A 439 14.55 -6.39 14.57
N PHE A 440 14.69 -5.10 14.90
CA PHE A 440 15.81 -4.25 14.46
C PHE A 440 17.17 -4.65 15.05
N LYS A 441 17.22 -5.08 16.32
CA LYS A 441 18.44 -5.54 17.00
C LYS A 441 18.98 -6.82 16.37
N LYS A 442 18.11 -7.71 15.88
CA LYS A 442 18.49 -8.88 15.07
C LYS A 442 19.11 -8.53 13.72
N VAL A 443 18.87 -7.32 13.19
CA VAL A 443 19.50 -6.83 11.95
C VAL A 443 20.93 -6.34 12.18
N ARG A 444 21.25 -5.96 13.42
CA ARG A 444 22.52 -5.31 13.79
C ARG A 444 23.57 -6.30 14.31
N SER A 445 23.12 -7.45 14.82
CA SER A 445 23.93 -8.64 15.16
C SER A 445 24.13 -9.53 13.95
#